data_AF-A0A1Q7J351-F1
#
_entry.id   AF-A0A1Q7J351-F1
#
_cell.length_a   1.000
_cell.length_b   1.000
_cell.length_c   1.000
_cell.angle_alpha   90.00
_cell.angle_beta   90.00
_cell.angle_gamma   90.00
#
_symmetry.space_group_name_H-M   'P 1'
#
loop_
_entity.id
_entity.type
_entity.pdbx_description
1 polymer ?
#
loop_
_entity_poly.entity_id
_entity_poly.type
_entity_poly.pdbx_seq_one_letter_code
_entity_poly.pdbx_strand_id
1 'polypeptide(L)'
;MQQPIGNVQPEQWSWILSTLWSWIWAGLSWIVDWQAKVFTFILGADSFWGVVGMSLLLLLPATALVAGVWGTMISLYTLPFRLGRAGTLLQALLMSWWDALRMVWFYWAGLVRFLVVFVGWIWGLLKLGVQLVWGTLKGAVTSPLALLDATARRPGVPWPAFFLLVIWSAIEAMIFTFTLRPTMSELLADLTGYEVNAVLLVVILWVFLYVLIAGSFACIQVLNDAIKTRQVGQIVFMVLVEFTVALFEVLFLYRELVDAITPWLAQQGVQLGVVGTLGLAFFAWVGVRGMTWFLFGRFGAPALIGLLGRQAFGHEHGTGAPSGGPVGADFWQGPISALKKDTEWFKKEGREVFELMSLPILQLLAAGFNFGVVVITGRPYFSLPFRSIEDVLAATPFAGKAAAEGSR
;
A
#
# COMPACT_ATOMS: atom_id res chain seq x y z
N MET A 1 0.33 -41.93 81.18
CA MET A 1 -0.88 -41.38 80.55
C MET A 1 -0.44 -40.42 79.47
N GLN A 2 -0.44 -40.86 78.22
CA GLN A 2 -0.12 -40.03 77.05
C GLN A 2 -1.32 -39.11 76.79
N GLN A 3 -1.09 -37.80 76.81
CA GLN A 3 -2.12 -36.84 76.42
C GLN A 3 -2.38 -36.96 74.91
N PRO A 4 -3.64 -36.97 74.47
CA PRO A 4 -3.97 -36.99 73.06
C PRO A 4 -3.49 -35.69 72.42
N ILE A 5 -2.77 -35.81 71.29
CA ILE A 5 -2.35 -34.70 70.45
C ILE A 5 -3.61 -33.95 70.03
N GLY A 6 -3.84 -32.79 70.64
CA GLY A 6 -5.04 -31.98 70.45
C GLY A 6 -5.22 -31.58 68.99
N ASN A 7 -6.45 -31.72 68.51
CA ASN A 7 -6.89 -31.22 67.22
C ASN A 7 -6.44 -29.77 67.01
N VAL A 8 -5.56 -29.59 66.03
CA VAL A 8 -5.06 -28.30 65.58
C VAL A 8 -6.24 -27.43 65.14
N GLN A 9 -6.46 -26.29 65.81
CA GLN A 9 -7.61 -25.42 65.52
C GLN A 9 -7.43 -24.71 64.16
N PRO A 10 -8.30 -24.96 63.16
CA PRO A 10 -8.16 -24.38 61.81
C PRO A 10 -8.31 -22.85 61.80
N GLU A 11 -8.98 -22.27 62.80
CA GLU A 11 -9.17 -20.81 62.95
C GLU A 11 -7.86 -20.08 63.25
N GLN A 12 -6.99 -20.65 64.10
CA GLN A 12 -5.69 -20.05 64.42
C GLN A 12 -4.76 -20.08 63.20
N TRP A 13 -4.78 -21.17 62.42
CA TRP A 13 -4.03 -21.25 61.17
C TRP A 13 -4.54 -20.30 60.10
N SER A 14 -5.87 -20.15 59.98
CA SER A 14 -6.50 -19.15 59.10
C SER A 14 -6.04 -17.73 59.44
N TRP A 15 -6.04 -17.37 60.72
CA TRP A 15 -5.58 -16.05 61.17
C TRP A 15 -4.08 -15.82 60.92
N ILE A 16 -3.23 -16.82 61.20
CA ILE A 16 -1.78 -16.71 60.94
C ILE A 16 -1.52 -16.58 59.44
N LEU A 17 -2.15 -17.41 58.60
CA LEU A 17 -1.97 -17.37 57.15
C LEU A 17 -2.46 -16.06 56.54
N SER A 18 -3.62 -15.55 56.97
CA SER A 18 -4.13 -14.25 56.49
C SER A 18 -3.24 -13.08 56.93
N THR A 19 -2.70 -13.13 58.15
CA THR A 19 -1.77 -12.10 58.65
C THR A 19 -0.46 -12.11 57.87
N LEU A 20 0.16 -13.29 57.69
CA LEU A 20 1.38 -13.44 56.90
C LEU A 20 1.16 -13.03 55.43
N TRP A 21 0.03 -13.42 54.83
CA TRP A 21 -0.35 -13.00 53.49
C TRP A 21 -0.50 -11.48 53.41
N SER A 22 -1.12 -10.84 54.40
CA SER A 22 -1.27 -9.39 54.45
C SER A 22 0.09 -8.68 54.50
N TRP A 23 1.06 -9.21 55.24
CA TRP A 23 2.40 -8.61 55.35
C TRP A 23 3.20 -8.76 54.06
N ILE A 24 3.16 -9.93 53.43
CA ILE A 24 3.80 -10.16 52.12
C ILE A 24 3.16 -9.26 51.07
N TRP A 25 1.83 -9.20 51.03
CA TRP A 25 1.09 -8.40 50.06
C TRP A 25 1.28 -6.89 50.30
N ALA A 26 1.35 -6.43 51.54
CA ALA A 26 1.62 -5.02 51.85
C ALA A 26 2.98 -4.55 51.30
N GLY A 27 3.98 -5.43 51.27
CA GLY A 27 5.27 -5.11 50.67
C GLY A 27 5.33 -5.22 49.14
N LEU A 28 4.32 -5.83 48.50
CA LEU A 28 4.22 -5.99 47.04
C LEU A 28 3.18 -5.06 46.39
N SER A 29 2.15 -4.65 47.13
CA SER A 29 0.99 -3.91 46.60
C SER A 29 1.39 -2.57 45.97
N TRP A 30 2.38 -1.87 46.53
CA TRP A 30 2.87 -0.61 45.97
C TRP A 30 3.42 -0.76 44.54
N ILE A 31 3.90 -1.94 44.16
CA ILE A 31 4.40 -2.22 42.81
C ILE A 31 3.23 -2.17 41.81
N VAL A 32 2.02 -2.57 42.23
CA VAL A 32 0.81 -2.54 41.38
C VAL A 32 0.39 -1.11 41.06
N ASP A 33 0.39 -0.23 42.05
CA ASP A 33 0.08 1.19 41.83
C ASP A 33 1.18 1.89 41.03
N TRP A 34 2.44 1.52 41.27
CA TRP A 34 3.58 2.06 40.54
C TRP A 34 3.59 1.62 39.07
N GLN A 35 3.37 0.33 38.76
CA GLN A 35 3.29 -0.13 37.36
C GLN A 35 2.12 0.53 36.64
N ALA A 36 0.98 0.76 37.31
CA ALA A 36 -0.17 1.44 36.73
C ALA A 36 0.17 2.88 36.34
N LYS A 37 0.94 3.61 37.18
CA LYS A 37 1.44 4.95 36.85
C LYS A 37 2.40 4.92 35.65
N VAL A 38 3.31 3.95 35.60
CA VAL A 38 4.26 3.80 34.48
C VAL A 38 3.53 3.54 33.16
N PHE A 39 2.59 2.59 33.11
CA PHE A 39 1.85 2.31 31.87
C PHE A 39 0.87 3.42 31.50
N THR A 40 0.21 4.05 32.48
CA THR A 40 -0.65 5.22 32.22
C THR A 40 0.16 6.38 31.65
N PHE A 41 1.39 6.61 32.11
CA PHE A 41 2.27 7.63 31.56
C PHE A 41 2.62 7.35 30.08
N ILE A 42 2.87 6.08 29.72
CA ILE A 42 3.23 5.69 28.35
C ILE A 42 2.03 5.78 27.40
N LEU A 43 0.84 5.41 27.88
CA LEU A 43 -0.39 5.34 27.07
C LEU A 43 -1.22 6.63 27.12
N GLY A 44 -0.94 7.54 28.05
CA GLY A 44 -1.72 8.75 28.31
C GLY A 44 -1.38 9.95 27.43
N ALA A 45 -0.75 9.75 26.26
CA ALA A 45 -0.43 10.84 25.35
C ALA A 45 -1.69 11.36 24.62
N ASP A 46 -1.82 12.68 24.48
CA ASP A 46 -3.02 13.32 23.92
C ASP A 46 -3.20 13.14 22.40
N SER A 47 -2.14 12.73 21.71
CA SER A 47 -2.13 12.53 20.25
C SER A 47 -1.87 11.08 19.90
N PHE A 48 -2.57 10.55 18.88
CA PHE A 48 -2.35 9.21 18.34
C PHE A 48 -0.88 8.93 18.04
N TRP A 49 -0.18 9.88 17.38
CA TRP A 49 1.25 9.75 17.08
C TRP A 49 2.12 9.78 18.34
N GLY A 50 1.70 10.52 19.37
CA GLY A 50 2.34 10.53 20.68
C GLY A 50 2.24 9.16 21.37
N VAL A 51 1.04 8.56 21.37
CA VAL A 51 0.80 7.22 21.94
C VAL A 51 1.61 6.17 21.21
N VAL A 52 1.61 6.18 19.88
CA VAL A 52 2.37 5.23 19.06
C VAL A 52 3.88 5.38 19.31
N GLY A 53 4.39 6.61 19.33
CA GLY A 53 5.81 6.88 19.57
C GLY A 53 6.26 6.46 20.97
N MET A 54 5.52 6.84 22.01
CA MET A 54 5.82 6.44 23.39
C MET A 54 5.70 4.93 23.59
N SER A 55 4.70 4.29 22.99
CA SER A 55 4.53 2.83 23.07
C SER A 55 5.69 2.11 22.41
N LEU A 56 6.09 2.50 21.19
CA LEU A 56 7.24 1.91 20.51
C LEU A 56 8.55 2.13 21.27
N LEU A 57 8.78 3.31 21.86
CA LEU A 57 10.04 3.61 22.53
C LEU A 57 10.16 3.02 23.93
N LEU A 58 9.06 2.98 24.69
CA LEU A 58 9.11 2.79 26.14
C LEU A 58 8.30 1.60 26.64
N LEU A 59 7.35 1.04 25.88
CA LEU A 59 6.51 -0.05 26.39
C LEU A 59 7.33 -1.29 26.76
N LEU A 60 8.18 -1.77 25.84
CA LEU A 60 9.01 -2.96 26.07
C LEU A 60 10.11 -2.72 27.13
N PRO A 61 10.82 -1.59 27.15
CA PRO A 61 11.69 -1.24 28.28
C PRO A 61 10.96 -1.16 29.63
N ALA A 62 9.76 -0.59 29.65
CA ALA A 62 8.97 -0.47 30.87
C ALA A 62 8.48 -1.82 31.38
N THR A 63 8.08 -2.75 30.51
CA THR A 63 7.70 -4.11 30.93
C THR A 63 8.91 -4.86 31.51
N ALA A 64 10.09 -4.72 30.91
CA ALA A 64 11.32 -5.31 31.45
C ALA A 64 11.70 -4.70 32.82
N LEU A 65 11.54 -3.39 32.98
CA LEU A 65 11.73 -2.69 34.26
C LEU A 65 10.76 -3.22 35.33
N VAL A 66 9.47 -3.31 35.01
CA VAL A 66 8.44 -3.84 35.92
C VAL A 66 8.75 -5.28 36.29
N ALA A 67 9.12 -6.14 35.33
CA ALA A 67 9.55 -7.51 35.59
C ALA A 67 10.80 -7.58 36.50
N GLY A 68 11.76 -6.68 36.30
CA GLY A 68 12.95 -6.56 37.15
C GLY A 68 12.63 -6.18 38.59
N VAL A 69 11.72 -5.21 38.79
CA VAL A 69 11.26 -4.78 40.12
C VAL A 69 10.52 -5.91 40.84
N TRP A 70 9.56 -6.56 40.17
CA TRP A 70 8.85 -7.73 40.70
C TRP A 70 9.82 -8.86 41.04
N GLY A 71 10.70 -9.24 40.12
CA GLY A 71 11.68 -10.31 40.30
C GLY A 71 12.64 -10.03 41.45
N THR A 72 13.09 -8.79 41.60
CA THR A 72 13.97 -8.38 42.72
C THR A 72 13.23 -8.47 44.04
N MET A 73 12.03 -7.91 44.14
CA MET A 73 11.28 -7.88 45.39
C MET A 73 10.90 -9.29 45.87
N ILE A 74 10.43 -10.14 44.96
CA ILE A 74 10.13 -11.54 45.28
C ILE A 74 11.41 -12.28 45.69
N SER A 75 12.54 -12.05 44.99
CA SER A 75 13.81 -12.68 45.35
C SER A 75 14.29 -12.29 46.75
N LEU A 76 14.10 -11.03 47.17
CA LEU A 76 14.44 -10.58 48.52
C LEU A 76 13.65 -11.35 49.60
N TYR A 77 12.36 -11.63 49.37
CA TYR A 77 11.57 -12.45 50.28
C TYR A 77 12.05 -13.91 50.38
N THR A 78 12.76 -14.41 49.36
CA THR A 78 13.35 -15.76 49.39
C THR A 78 14.71 -15.83 50.09
N LEU A 79 15.35 -14.69 50.39
CA LEU A 79 16.70 -14.66 50.99
C LEU A 79 16.80 -15.38 52.34
N PRO A 80 15.86 -15.22 53.31
CA PRO A 80 15.94 -15.90 54.60
C PRO A 80 15.96 -17.43 54.47
N PHE A 81 15.30 -17.96 53.44
CA PHE A 81 15.24 -19.40 53.16
C PHE A 81 16.46 -19.91 52.38
N ARG A 82 17.35 -19.03 51.94
CA ARG A 82 18.48 -19.33 51.03
C ARG A 82 19.83 -18.82 51.52
N LEU A 83 20.00 -18.63 52.84
CA LEU A 83 21.18 -18.00 53.48
C LEU A 83 22.54 -18.53 52.99
N GLY A 84 22.67 -19.84 52.71
CA GLY A 84 23.92 -20.44 52.21
C GLY A 84 24.29 -20.10 50.75
N ARG A 85 23.36 -19.56 49.95
CA ARG A 85 23.56 -19.16 48.54
C ARG A 85 23.12 -17.71 48.27
N ALA A 86 22.90 -16.93 49.33
CA ALA A 86 22.42 -15.56 49.24
C ALA A 86 23.36 -14.66 48.42
N GLY A 87 24.68 -14.81 48.59
CA GLY A 87 25.68 -14.06 47.82
C GLY A 87 25.59 -14.33 46.31
N THR A 88 25.45 -15.60 45.90
CA THR A 88 25.30 -15.95 44.48
C THR A 88 23.99 -15.45 43.87
N LEU A 89 22.91 -15.39 44.67
CA LEU A 89 21.62 -14.88 44.23
C LEU A 89 21.63 -13.35 44.08
N LEU A 90 22.24 -12.63 45.02
CA LEU A 90 22.45 -11.18 44.91
C LEU A 90 23.34 -10.82 43.72
N GLN A 91 24.41 -11.59 43.49
CA GLN A 91 25.27 -11.40 42.31
C GLN A 91 24.51 -11.67 41.01
N ALA A 92 23.69 -12.72 40.96
CA ALA A 92 22.85 -13.02 39.79
C ALA A 92 21.82 -11.90 39.52
N LEU A 93 21.21 -11.33 40.57
CA LEU A 93 20.28 -10.21 40.46
C LEU A 93 20.97 -8.93 39.95
N LEU A 94 22.16 -8.62 40.47
CA LEU A 94 22.95 -7.48 39.98
C LEU A 94 23.33 -7.65 38.52
N MET A 95 23.76 -8.86 38.12
CA MET A 95 24.07 -9.16 36.73
C MET A 95 22.84 -9.12 35.84
N SER A 96 21.67 -9.57 36.30
CA SER A 96 20.43 -9.47 35.51
C SER A 96 19.96 -8.03 35.33
N TRP A 97 20.14 -7.16 36.33
CA TRP A 97 19.91 -5.71 36.18
C TRP A 97 20.88 -5.06 35.18
N TRP A 98 22.15 -5.44 35.23
CA TRP A 98 23.14 -4.99 34.26
C TRP A 98 22.82 -5.44 32.83
N ASP A 99 22.42 -6.71 32.67
CA ASP A 99 21.98 -7.26 31.39
C ASP A 99 20.74 -6.54 30.87
N ALA A 100 19.74 -6.31 31.73
CA ALA A 100 18.53 -5.59 31.36
C ALA A 100 18.82 -4.17 30.89
N LEU A 101 19.69 -3.43 31.58
CA LEU A 101 20.10 -2.09 31.16
C LEU A 101 20.76 -2.12 29.77
N ARG A 102 21.68 -3.07 29.55
CA ARG A 102 22.34 -3.23 28.24
C ARG A 102 21.35 -3.62 27.14
N MET A 103 20.37 -4.48 27.43
CA MET A 103 19.36 -4.86 26.44
C MET A 103 18.40 -3.72 26.13
N VAL A 104 18.03 -2.87 27.10
CA VAL A 104 17.26 -1.64 26.85
C VAL A 104 18.03 -0.70 25.93
N TRP A 105 19.34 -0.57 26.15
CA TRP A 105 20.19 0.23 25.27
C TRP A 105 20.25 -0.34 23.85
N PHE A 106 20.44 -1.67 23.70
CA PHE A 106 20.41 -2.31 22.38
C PHE A 106 19.05 -2.24 21.70
N TYR A 107 17.96 -2.23 22.46
CA TYR A 107 16.62 -1.98 21.94
C TYR A 107 16.52 -0.62 21.26
N TRP A 108 16.94 0.46 21.92
CA TRP A 108 16.93 1.79 21.32
C TRP A 108 17.90 1.91 20.15
N ALA A 109 19.12 1.37 20.26
CA ALA A 109 20.09 1.38 19.17
C ALA A 109 19.58 0.60 17.94
N GLY A 110 18.94 -0.56 18.17
CA GLY A 110 18.30 -1.36 17.14
C GLY A 110 17.15 -0.62 16.46
N LEU A 111 16.31 0.07 17.24
CA LEU A 111 15.21 0.89 16.73
C LEU A 111 15.72 2.05 15.85
N VAL A 112 16.76 2.77 16.28
CA VAL A 112 17.38 3.84 15.48
C VAL A 112 17.95 3.29 14.18
N ARG A 113 18.68 2.17 14.24
CA ARG A 113 19.21 1.52 13.04
C ARG A 113 18.10 1.09 12.08
N PHE A 114 17.02 0.51 12.60
CA PHE A 114 15.84 0.16 11.82
C PHE A 114 15.22 1.39 11.14
N LEU A 115 15.06 2.51 11.87
CA LEU A 115 14.52 3.75 11.30
C LEU A 115 15.40 4.30 10.16
N VAL A 116 16.72 4.28 10.31
CA VAL A 116 17.65 4.71 9.26
C VAL A 116 17.52 3.83 8.02
N VAL A 117 17.49 2.51 8.19
CA VAL A 117 17.29 1.55 7.08
C VAL A 117 15.93 1.76 6.42
N PHE A 118 14.87 1.97 7.21
CA PHE A 118 13.52 2.21 6.73
C PHE A 118 13.41 3.48 5.89
N VAL A 119 14.03 4.58 6.32
CA VAL A 119 14.13 5.82 5.53
C VAL A 119 14.90 5.58 4.24
N GLY A 120 16.02 4.85 4.31
CA GLY A 120 16.80 4.45 3.13
C GLY A 120 15.97 3.64 2.12
N TRP A 121 15.12 2.75 2.62
CA TRP A 121 14.18 1.97 1.81
C TRP A 121 13.07 2.81 1.19
N ILE A 122 12.45 3.72 1.94
CA ILE A 122 11.47 4.68 1.38
C ILE A 122 12.12 5.49 0.27
N TRP A 123 13.35 5.97 0.49
CA TRP A 123 14.11 6.69 -0.53
C TRP A 123 14.43 5.80 -1.74
N GLY A 124 14.79 4.54 -1.50
CA GLY A 124 15.01 3.54 -2.54
C GLY A 124 13.76 3.28 -3.38
N LEU A 125 12.61 3.05 -2.73
CA LEU A 125 11.32 2.87 -3.39
C LEU A 125 10.87 4.13 -4.13
N LEU A 126 11.08 5.31 -3.55
CA LEU A 126 10.80 6.57 -4.22
C LEU A 126 11.68 6.72 -5.46
N LYS A 127 12.99 6.45 -5.35
CA LYS A 127 13.93 6.51 -6.47
C LYS A 127 13.58 5.48 -7.54
N LEU A 128 13.22 4.26 -7.16
CA LEU A 128 12.75 3.22 -8.09
C LEU A 128 11.43 3.62 -8.73
N GLY A 129 10.48 4.16 -7.98
CA GLY A 129 9.22 4.68 -8.49
C GLY A 129 9.43 5.82 -9.48
N VAL A 130 10.30 6.77 -9.15
CA VAL A 130 10.70 7.86 -10.05
C VAL A 130 11.43 7.31 -11.27
N GLN A 131 12.35 6.35 -11.12
CA GLN A 131 13.05 5.72 -12.23
C GLN A 131 12.11 4.88 -13.11
N LEU A 132 11.09 4.26 -12.53
CA LEU A 132 10.10 3.48 -13.24
C LEU A 132 9.11 4.38 -13.95
N VAL A 133 8.64 5.46 -13.33
CA VAL A 133 7.83 6.51 -13.97
C VAL A 133 8.64 7.21 -15.05
N TRP A 134 9.90 7.56 -14.78
CA TRP A 134 10.77 8.14 -15.79
C TRP A 134 11.12 7.13 -16.88
N GLY A 135 11.26 5.85 -16.55
CA GLY A 135 11.53 4.76 -17.47
C GLY A 135 10.32 4.36 -18.31
N THR A 136 9.10 4.50 -17.78
CA THR A 136 7.85 4.32 -18.51
C THR A 136 7.44 5.59 -19.23
N LEU A 137 7.86 6.78 -18.80
CA LEU A 137 7.67 8.03 -19.53
C LEU A 137 8.67 8.09 -20.69
N LYS A 138 9.96 7.87 -20.40
CA LYS A 138 10.99 7.69 -21.42
C LYS A 138 10.62 6.51 -22.29
N GLY A 139 10.18 5.38 -21.75
CA GLY A 139 9.65 4.25 -22.50
C GLY A 139 8.35 4.55 -23.25
N ALA A 140 7.45 5.40 -22.78
CA ALA A 140 6.26 5.80 -23.54
C ALA A 140 6.63 6.78 -24.65
N VAL A 141 7.75 7.48 -24.52
CA VAL A 141 8.33 8.36 -25.55
C VAL A 141 9.27 7.59 -26.49
N THR A 142 9.99 6.57 -26.00
CA THR A 142 11.04 5.84 -26.72
C THR A 142 10.66 4.42 -27.10
N SER A 143 9.68 3.78 -26.47
CA SER A 143 9.09 2.51 -26.92
C SER A 143 8.23 2.68 -28.16
N PRO A 144 7.47 3.79 -28.38
CA PRO A 144 7.02 4.05 -29.73
C PRO A 144 8.23 4.27 -30.62
N LEU A 145 9.35 4.90 -30.21
CA LEU A 145 10.55 5.03 -31.06
C LEU A 145 11.33 3.72 -31.32
N ALA A 146 11.30 2.74 -30.42
CA ALA A 146 12.01 1.47 -30.53
C ALA A 146 11.14 0.37 -31.18
N LEU A 147 9.83 0.39 -30.93
CA LEU A 147 8.86 -0.25 -31.81
C LEU A 147 8.83 0.45 -33.16
N LEU A 148 9.06 1.76 -33.27
CA LEU A 148 9.27 2.46 -34.55
C LEU A 148 10.60 2.02 -35.18
N ASP A 149 11.67 1.66 -34.48
CA ASP A 149 12.85 1.17 -35.21
C ASP A 149 12.59 -0.21 -35.88
N ALA A 150 11.77 -1.05 -35.23
CA ALA A 150 11.32 -2.33 -35.76
C ALA A 150 10.12 -2.24 -36.74
N THR A 151 9.26 -1.22 -36.59
CA THR A 151 7.98 -1.05 -37.33
C THR A 151 7.97 0.17 -38.27
N ALA A 152 8.87 1.14 -38.13
CA ALA A 152 9.06 2.28 -39.06
C ALA A 152 9.88 1.90 -40.29
N ARG A 153 10.41 0.68 -40.35
CA ARG A 153 10.68 0.04 -41.65
C ARG A 153 9.41 -0.30 -42.43
N ARG A 154 8.22 -0.11 -41.85
CA ARG A 154 6.94 -0.10 -42.58
C ARG A 154 6.42 1.35 -42.67
N PRO A 155 6.43 1.94 -43.87
CA PRO A 155 5.94 3.31 -44.06
C PRO A 155 4.42 3.35 -43.87
N GLY A 156 3.91 4.25 -43.03
CA GLY A 156 2.48 4.61 -43.09
C GLY A 156 1.74 4.95 -41.78
N VAL A 157 2.30 4.74 -40.58
CA VAL A 157 1.56 5.01 -39.32
C VAL A 157 2.05 6.29 -38.63
N PRO A 158 1.26 7.38 -38.62
CA PRO A 158 1.62 8.65 -37.99
C PRO A 158 1.36 8.65 -36.48
N TRP A 159 2.25 8.03 -35.72
CA TRP A 159 2.22 7.92 -34.25
C TRP A 159 2.01 9.23 -33.48
N PRO A 160 2.57 10.39 -33.89
CA PRO A 160 2.28 11.65 -33.21
C PRO A 160 0.79 11.99 -33.20
N ALA A 161 0.07 11.69 -34.29
CA ALA A 161 -1.36 11.94 -34.38
C ALA A 161 -2.19 11.01 -33.49
N PHE A 162 -1.73 9.77 -33.27
CA PHE A 162 -2.35 8.85 -32.32
C PHE A 162 -2.25 9.36 -30.88
N PHE A 163 -1.05 9.76 -30.43
CA PHE A 163 -0.88 10.31 -29.08
C PHE A 163 -1.64 11.62 -28.88
N LEU A 164 -1.61 12.51 -29.88
CA LEU A 164 -2.37 13.76 -29.82
C LEU A 164 -3.88 13.50 -29.77
N LEU A 165 -4.40 12.49 -30.47
CA LEU A 165 -5.82 12.12 -30.40
C LEU A 165 -6.21 11.57 -29.03
N VAL A 166 -5.38 10.72 -28.42
CA VAL A 166 -5.59 10.17 -27.07
C VAL A 166 -5.54 11.27 -26.00
N ILE A 167 -4.57 12.18 -26.10
CA ILE A 167 -4.45 13.31 -25.18
C ILE A 167 -5.64 14.26 -25.38
N TRP A 168 -6.03 14.52 -26.63
CA TRP A 168 -7.16 15.39 -26.94
C TRP A 168 -8.48 14.81 -26.42
N SER A 169 -8.73 13.51 -26.60
CA SER A 169 -9.93 12.88 -26.05
C SER A 169 -9.95 12.89 -24.53
N ALA A 170 -8.79 12.81 -23.86
CA ALA A 170 -8.67 12.97 -22.41
C ALA A 170 -8.99 14.41 -21.96
N ILE A 171 -8.56 15.43 -22.71
CA ILE A 171 -8.87 16.84 -22.46
C ILE A 171 -10.37 17.09 -22.67
N GLU A 172 -10.94 16.61 -23.77
CA GLU A 172 -12.37 16.76 -24.08
C GLU A 172 -13.23 16.08 -23.01
N ALA A 173 -12.87 14.87 -22.58
CA ALA A 173 -13.53 14.19 -21.47
C ALA A 173 -13.44 14.98 -20.16
N MET A 174 -12.30 15.63 -19.90
CA MET A 174 -12.12 16.47 -18.71
C MET A 174 -13.05 17.68 -18.74
N ILE A 175 -13.12 18.39 -19.86
CA ILE A 175 -14.02 19.55 -20.03
C ILE A 175 -15.48 19.15 -19.81
N PHE A 176 -15.92 18.04 -20.43
CA PHE A 176 -17.28 17.55 -20.24
C PHE A 176 -17.56 17.04 -18.83
N THR A 177 -16.58 16.41 -18.17
CA THR A 177 -16.73 15.98 -16.78
C THR A 177 -17.01 17.16 -15.85
N PHE A 178 -16.31 18.28 -16.02
CA PHE A 178 -16.54 19.48 -15.20
C PHE A 178 -17.87 20.16 -15.51
N THR A 179 -18.29 20.13 -16.78
CA THR A 179 -19.55 20.71 -17.23
C THR A 179 -20.75 19.89 -16.73
N LEU A 180 -20.66 18.56 -16.79
CA LEU A 180 -21.74 17.63 -16.44
C LEU A 180 -21.83 17.30 -14.96
N ARG A 181 -20.78 17.58 -14.19
CA ARG A 181 -20.73 17.30 -12.75
C ARG A 181 -21.97 17.77 -11.99
N PRO A 182 -22.40 19.05 -12.07
CA PRO A 182 -23.59 19.51 -11.34
C PRO A 182 -24.84 18.73 -11.74
N THR A 183 -25.11 18.61 -13.04
CA THR A 183 -26.28 17.90 -13.58
C THR A 183 -26.31 16.42 -13.16
N MET A 184 -25.18 15.73 -13.24
CA MET A 184 -25.08 14.32 -12.83
C MET A 184 -25.18 14.12 -11.33
N SER A 185 -24.71 15.07 -10.52
CA SER A 185 -24.85 15.02 -9.07
C SER A 185 -26.29 15.19 -8.62
N GLU A 186 -27.06 16.07 -9.26
CA GLU A 186 -28.49 16.25 -9.00
C GLU A 186 -29.29 15.02 -9.41
N LEU A 187 -29.09 14.50 -10.62
CA LEU A 187 -29.79 13.31 -11.11
C LEU A 187 -29.52 12.07 -10.24
N LEU A 188 -28.28 11.88 -9.79
CA LEU A 188 -27.96 10.75 -8.91
C LEU A 188 -28.47 10.96 -7.49
N ALA A 189 -28.46 12.20 -6.98
CA ALA A 189 -29.06 12.52 -5.69
C ALA A 189 -30.58 12.25 -5.70
N ASP A 190 -31.27 12.63 -6.78
CA ASP A 190 -32.71 12.38 -6.95
C ASP A 190 -33.05 10.89 -7.10
N LEU A 191 -32.20 10.10 -7.76
CA LEU A 191 -32.43 8.67 -7.99
C LEU A 191 -32.05 7.79 -6.78
N THR A 192 -31.04 8.19 -6.00
CA THR A 192 -30.50 7.37 -4.91
C THR A 192 -30.89 7.87 -3.52
N GLY A 193 -31.33 9.12 -3.39
CA GLY A 193 -31.66 9.75 -2.11
C GLY A 193 -30.45 10.08 -1.23
N TYR A 194 -29.22 9.89 -1.74
CA TYR A 194 -27.97 10.16 -1.02
C TYR A 194 -27.05 11.06 -1.84
N GLU A 195 -26.27 11.90 -1.16
CA GLU A 195 -25.19 12.66 -1.80
C GLU A 195 -24.03 11.72 -2.16
N VAL A 196 -23.81 11.53 -3.47
CA VAL A 196 -22.71 10.71 -3.97
C VAL A 196 -21.37 11.39 -3.70
N ASN A 197 -20.37 10.61 -3.26
CA ASN A 197 -19.01 11.11 -3.06
C ASN A 197 -18.50 11.82 -4.33
N ALA A 198 -18.21 13.11 -4.19
CA ALA A 198 -17.91 13.98 -5.32
C ALA A 198 -16.64 13.58 -6.09
N VAL A 199 -15.67 12.95 -5.42
CA VAL A 199 -14.43 12.47 -6.07
C VAL A 199 -14.73 11.21 -6.88
N LEU A 200 -15.51 10.29 -6.33
CA LEU A 200 -15.87 9.05 -7.02
C LEU A 200 -16.72 9.32 -8.26
N LEU A 201 -17.67 10.26 -8.17
CA LEU A 201 -18.49 10.72 -9.29
C LEU A 201 -17.61 11.24 -10.44
N VAL A 202 -16.65 12.11 -10.14
CA VAL A 202 -15.74 12.70 -11.14
C VAL A 202 -14.91 11.63 -11.83
N VAL A 203 -14.36 10.67 -11.08
CA VAL A 203 -13.53 9.60 -11.65
C VAL A 203 -14.34 8.70 -12.58
N ILE A 204 -15.51 8.25 -12.14
CA ILE A 204 -16.38 7.36 -12.94
C ILE A 204 -16.88 8.09 -14.20
N LEU A 205 -17.35 9.33 -14.04
CA LEU A 205 -17.85 10.14 -15.14
C LEU A 205 -16.74 10.42 -16.17
N TRP A 206 -15.52 10.73 -15.71
CA TRP A 206 -14.40 10.97 -16.62
C TRP A 206 -14.02 9.74 -17.44
N VAL A 207 -13.93 8.57 -16.82
CA VAL A 207 -13.63 7.31 -17.54
C VAL A 207 -14.72 6.99 -18.56
N PHE A 208 -15.99 7.14 -18.17
CA PHE A 208 -17.13 6.91 -19.05
C PHE A 208 -17.10 7.85 -20.28
N LEU A 209 -16.93 9.15 -20.05
CA LEU A 209 -16.88 10.16 -21.12
C LEU A 209 -15.67 9.96 -22.03
N TYR A 210 -14.52 9.62 -21.46
CA TYR A 210 -13.31 9.34 -22.24
C TYR A 210 -13.52 8.17 -23.22
N VAL A 211 -14.12 7.07 -22.76
CA VAL A 211 -14.43 5.92 -23.62
C VAL A 211 -15.44 6.30 -24.70
N LEU A 212 -16.46 7.08 -24.35
CA LEU A 212 -17.48 7.53 -25.29
C LEU A 212 -16.89 8.40 -26.41
N ILE A 213 -16.06 9.39 -26.05
CA ILE A 213 -15.42 10.32 -27.00
C ILE A 213 -14.44 9.58 -27.91
N ALA A 214 -13.63 8.68 -27.34
CA ALA A 214 -12.72 7.82 -28.11
C ALA A 214 -13.50 6.89 -29.07
N GLY A 215 -14.65 6.36 -28.62
CA GLY A 215 -15.56 5.56 -29.43
C GLY A 215 -16.10 6.31 -30.64
N SER A 216 -16.54 7.56 -30.48
CA SER A 216 -16.98 8.41 -31.60
C SER A 216 -15.87 8.60 -32.65
N PHE A 217 -14.60 8.80 -32.25
CA PHE A 217 -13.51 8.89 -33.23
C PHE A 217 -13.22 7.57 -33.96
N ALA A 218 -13.41 6.42 -33.29
CA ALA A 218 -13.31 5.12 -33.94
C ALA A 218 -14.45 4.93 -34.95
N CYS A 219 -15.65 5.43 -34.66
CA CYS A 219 -16.78 5.38 -35.58
C CYS A 219 -16.54 6.18 -36.86
N ILE A 220 -16.03 7.41 -36.75
CA ILE A 220 -15.69 8.24 -37.92
C ILE A 220 -14.61 7.56 -38.79
N GLN A 221 -13.68 6.82 -38.19
CA GLN A 221 -12.66 6.07 -38.93
C GLN A 221 -13.24 4.91 -39.73
N VAL A 222 -14.10 4.10 -39.12
CA VAL A 222 -14.79 3.01 -39.82
C VAL A 222 -15.66 3.57 -40.95
N LEU A 223 -16.28 4.73 -40.76
CA LEU A 223 -17.03 5.42 -41.81
C LEU A 223 -16.11 5.84 -42.98
N ASN A 224 -14.96 6.45 -42.68
CA ASN A 224 -13.99 6.84 -43.70
C ASN A 224 -13.47 5.63 -44.49
N ASP A 225 -13.20 4.52 -43.81
CA ASP A 225 -12.72 3.30 -44.46
C ASP A 225 -13.82 2.65 -45.32
N ALA A 226 -15.08 2.66 -44.87
CA ALA A 226 -16.23 2.22 -45.67
C ALA A 226 -16.42 3.09 -46.93
N ILE A 227 -16.19 4.41 -46.83
CA ILE A 227 -16.24 5.34 -47.97
C ILE A 227 -15.13 5.03 -48.98
N LYS A 228 -13.90 4.81 -48.51
CA LYS A 228 -12.75 4.47 -49.37
C LYS A 228 -12.94 3.14 -50.09
N THR A 229 -13.49 2.14 -49.39
CA THR A 229 -13.76 0.79 -49.94
C THR A 229 -15.05 0.73 -50.77
N ARG A 230 -15.78 1.85 -50.91
CA ARG A 230 -17.05 1.97 -51.66
C ARG A 230 -18.12 0.96 -51.23
N GLN A 231 -18.12 0.52 -49.98
CA GLN A 231 -19.10 -0.41 -49.45
C GLN A 231 -20.38 0.33 -49.04
N VAL A 232 -21.28 0.55 -50.00
CA VAL A 232 -22.50 1.36 -49.81
C VAL A 232 -23.35 0.90 -48.62
N GLY A 233 -23.47 -0.41 -48.39
CA GLY A 233 -24.22 -0.95 -47.24
C GLY A 233 -23.59 -0.59 -45.89
N GLN A 234 -22.26 -0.68 -45.78
CA GLN A 234 -21.55 -0.31 -44.55
C GLN A 234 -21.55 1.20 -44.33
N ILE A 235 -21.48 2.02 -45.39
CA ILE A 235 -21.58 3.48 -45.30
C ILE A 235 -22.94 3.87 -44.69
N VAL A 236 -24.04 3.33 -45.22
CA VAL A 236 -25.39 3.67 -44.72
C VAL A 236 -25.55 3.28 -43.24
N PHE A 237 -25.12 2.07 -42.88
CA PHE A 237 -25.17 1.63 -41.47
C PHE A 237 -24.32 2.52 -40.56
N MET A 238 -23.10 2.86 -40.99
CA MET A 238 -22.18 3.63 -40.18
C MET A 238 -22.61 5.10 -40.03
N VAL A 239 -23.20 5.69 -41.06
CA VAL A 239 -23.82 7.02 -40.97
C VAL A 239 -24.99 7.02 -39.97
N LEU A 240 -25.80 5.96 -39.94
CA LEU A 240 -26.91 5.84 -38.97
C LEU A 240 -26.39 5.72 -37.52
N VAL A 241 -25.33 4.94 -37.32
CA VAL A 241 -24.66 4.82 -36.01
C VAL A 241 -24.09 6.17 -35.58
N GLU A 242 -23.35 6.85 -36.46
CA GLU A 242 -22.76 8.16 -36.17
C GLU A 242 -23.84 9.20 -35.88
N PHE A 243 -24.95 9.20 -36.61
CA PHE A 243 -26.08 10.09 -36.35
C PHE A 243 -26.69 9.86 -34.96
N THR A 244 -26.77 8.61 -34.53
CA THR A 244 -27.28 8.25 -33.18
C THR A 244 -26.32 8.71 -32.09
N VAL A 245 -25.01 8.51 -32.29
CA VAL A 245 -23.96 9.00 -31.38
C VAL A 245 -23.97 10.53 -31.32
N ALA A 246 -24.07 11.19 -32.48
CA ALA A 246 -24.16 12.65 -32.57
C ALA A 246 -25.39 13.18 -31.84
N LEU A 247 -26.55 12.52 -31.96
CA LEU A 247 -27.76 12.92 -31.25
C LEU A 247 -27.57 12.82 -29.73
N PHE A 248 -26.93 11.75 -29.25
CA PHE A 248 -26.60 11.62 -27.83
C PHE A 248 -25.61 12.69 -27.37
N GLU A 249 -24.49 12.87 -28.07
CA GLU A 249 -23.45 13.83 -27.68
C GLU A 249 -23.95 15.27 -27.75
N VAL A 250 -24.79 15.61 -28.72
CA VAL A 250 -25.35 16.96 -28.84
C VAL A 250 -26.36 17.24 -27.74
N LEU A 251 -27.26 16.29 -27.44
CA LEU A 251 -28.30 16.50 -26.43
C LEU A 251 -27.78 16.46 -24.99
N PHE A 252 -26.80 15.59 -24.72
CA PHE A 252 -26.31 15.36 -23.36
C PHE A 252 -24.97 16.05 -23.06
N LEU A 253 -24.06 16.22 -24.02
CA LEU A 253 -22.73 16.79 -23.75
C LEU A 253 -22.64 18.25 -24.20
N TYR A 254 -22.84 18.48 -25.50
CA TYR A 254 -22.62 19.79 -26.10
C TYR A 254 -23.71 20.78 -25.72
N ARG A 255 -24.95 20.34 -25.50
CA ARG A 255 -26.01 21.22 -24.97
C ARG A 255 -25.63 21.77 -23.60
N GLU A 256 -25.22 20.91 -22.66
CA GLU A 256 -24.82 21.33 -21.31
C GLU A 256 -23.60 22.25 -21.35
N LEU A 257 -22.68 22.02 -22.30
CA LEU A 257 -21.56 22.93 -22.57
C LEU A 257 -22.03 24.30 -23.07
N VAL A 258 -22.98 24.34 -24.00
CA VAL A 258 -23.54 25.61 -24.49
C VAL A 258 -24.32 26.30 -23.38
N ASP A 259 -25.13 25.59 -22.61
CA ASP A 259 -25.90 26.13 -21.48
C ASP A 259 -24.98 26.71 -20.40
N ALA A 260 -23.81 26.12 -20.15
CA ALA A 260 -22.79 26.69 -19.28
C ALA A 260 -22.16 28.00 -19.81
N ILE A 261 -22.14 28.20 -21.14
CA ILE A 261 -21.57 29.38 -21.80
C ILE A 261 -22.63 30.45 -22.09
N THR A 262 -23.92 30.08 -22.13
CA THR A 262 -25.05 30.98 -22.40
C THR A 262 -25.10 32.24 -21.51
N PRO A 263 -24.78 32.19 -20.19
CA PRO A 263 -24.74 33.40 -19.36
C PRO A 263 -23.75 34.46 -19.87
N TRP A 264 -22.64 34.03 -20.48
CA TRP A 264 -21.65 34.93 -21.08
C TRP A 264 -22.15 35.51 -22.41
N LEU A 265 -22.84 34.72 -23.24
CA LEU A 265 -23.50 35.20 -24.47
C LEU A 265 -24.63 36.20 -24.20
N ALA A 266 -25.38 35.98 -23.12
CA ALA A 266 -26.44 36.89 -22.68
C ALA A 266 -25.89 38.26 -22.27
N GLN A 267 -24.68 38.33 -21.68
CA GLN A 267 -24.00 39.60 -21.38
C GLN A 267 -23.60 40.37 -22.64
N GLN A 268 -23.46 39.70 -23.78
CA GLN A 268 -23.17 40.31 -25.08
C GLN A 268 -24.44 40.65 -25.88
N GLY A 269 -25.63 40.46 -25.31
CA GLY A 269 -26.91 40.80 -25.92
C GLY A 269 -27.53 39.69 -26.79
N VAL A 270 -26.97 38.47 -26.78
CA VAL A 270 -27.51 37.33 -27.54
C VAL A 270 -28.34 36.44 -26.61
N GLN A 271 -29.67 36.47 -26.78
CA GLN A 271 -30.59 35.56 -26.07
C GLN A 271 -30.87 34.34 -26.94
N LEU A 272 -30.30 33.19 -26.57
CA LEU A 272 -30.54 31.92 -27.25
C LEU A 272 -31.78 31.24 -26.65
N GLY A 273 -32.81 31.01 -27.47
CA GLY A 273 -33.89 30.09 -27.13
C GLY A 273 -33.47 28.63 -27.30
N VAL A 274 -34.30 27.68 -26.88
CA VAL A 274 -34.02 26.22 -26.91
C VAL A 274 -33.52 25.74 -28.28
N VAL A 275 -34.14 26.20 -29.38
CA VAL A 275 -33.72 25.85 -30.75
C VAL A 275 -32.35 26.47 -31.11
N GLY A 276 -32.07 27.66 -30.61
CA GLY A 276 -30.78 28.34 -30.77
C GLY A 276 -29.65 27.63 -30.03
N THR A 277 -29.89 27.20 -28.78
CA THR A 277 -28.95 26.38 -28.00
C THR A 277 -28.66 25.06 -28.68
N LEU A 278 -29.69 24.34 -29.14
CA LEU A 278 -29.52 23.04 -29.79
C LEU A 278 -28.78 23.17 -31.13
N GLY A 279 -29.10 24.19 -31.91
CA GLY A 279 -28.40 24.49 -33.16
C GLY A 279 -26.93 24.82 -32.92
N LEU A 280 -26.63 25.66 -31.93
CA LEU A 280 -25.25 26.02 -31.57
C LEU A 280 -24.48 24.82 -31.04
N ALA A 281 -25.11 23.96 -30.22
CA ALA A 281 -24.51 22.72 -29.73
C ALA A 281 -24.19 21.75 -30.88
N PHE A 282 -25.07 21.63 -31.87
CA PHE A 282 -24.82 20.82 -33.07
C PHE A 282 -23.66 21.37 -33.91
N PHE A 283 -23.60 22.68 -34.15
CA PHE A 283 -22.48 23.29 -34.88
C PHE A 283 -21.17 23.23 -34.11
N ALA A 284 -21.20 23.38 -32.78
CA ALA A 284 -20.03 23.18 -31.93
C ALA A 284 -19.53 21.74 -31.98
N TRP A 285 -20.44 20.76 -31.95
CA TRP A 285 -20.12 19.35 -32.12
C TRP A 285 -19.47 19.08 -33.49
N VAL A 286 -20.11 19.51 -34.59
CA VAL A 286 -19.55 19.35 -35.94
C VAL A 286 -18.19 20.03 -36.06
N GLY A 287 -18.04 21.23 -35.49
CA GLY A 287 -16.80 22.01 -35.54
C GLY A 287 -15.65 21.33 -34.79
N VAL A 288 -15.87 20.96 -33.52
CA VAL A 288 -14.86 20.30 -32.69
C VAL A 288 -14.52 18.92 -33.24
N ARG A 289 -15.53 18.11 -33.63
CA ARG A 289 -15.30 16.79 -34.21
C ARG A 289 -14.62 16.86 -35.57
N GLY A 290 -15.07 17.74 -36.47
CA GLY A 290 -14.46 17.93 -37.78
C GLY A 290 -13.03 18.44 -37.71
N MET A 291 -12.74 19.39 -36.81
CA MET A 291 -11.40 19.90 -36.57
C MET A 291 -10.48 18.81 -35.99
N THR A 292 -10.92 18.11 -34.94
CA THR A 292 -10.13 17.05 -34.30
C THR A 292 -9.88 15.89 -35.25
N TRP A 293 -10.89 15.56 -36.07
CA TRP A 293 -10.76 14.57 -37.12
C TRP A 293 -9.71 14.95 -38.17
N PHE A 294 -9.72 16.19 -38.63
CA PHE A 294 -8.77 16.68 -39.65
C PHE A 294 -7.34 16.80 -39.11
N LEU A 295 -7.18 17.29 -37.88
CA LEU A 295 -5.88 17.50 -37.24
C LEU A 295 -5.24 16.20 -36.79
N PHE A 296 -6.02 15.29 -36.18
CA PHE A 296 -5.49 14.09 -35.52
C PHE A 296 -6.19 12.80 -35.95
N GLY A 297 -7.52 12.80 -36.12
CA GLY A 297 -8.33 11.61 -36.40
C GLY A 297 -7.94 10.85 -37.67
N ARG A 298 -7.75 11.54 -38.79
CA ARG A 298 -7.38 10.94 -40.09
C ARG A 298 -6.08 10.13 -40.08
N PHE A 299 -5.27 10.34 -39.06
CA PHE A 299 -3.93 9.80 -38.91
C PHE A 299 -3.82 8.87 -37.69
N GLY A 300 -4.48 9.22 -36.57
CA GLY A 300 -4.40 8.49 -35.31
C GLY A 300 -5.47 7.41 -35.09
N ALA A 301 -6.67 7.57 -35.66
CA ALA A 301 -7.77 6.62 -35.44
C ALA A 301 -7.52 5.19 -35.98
N PRO A 302 -6.81 4.96 -37.11
CA PRO A 302 -6.44 3.61 -37.54
C PRO A 302 -5.54 2.88 -36.53
N ALA A 303 -4.62 3.60 -35.87
CA ALA A 303 -3.75 3.05 -34.85
C ALA A 303 -4.52 2.73 -33.55
N LEU A 304 -5.53 3.52 -33.22
CA LEU A 304 -6.41 3.30 -32.07
C LEU A 304 -7.22 2.00 -32.22
N ILE A 305 -7.81 1.76 -33.40
CA ILE A 305 -8.53 0.52 -33.70
C ILE A 305 -7.59 -0.70 -33.73
N GLY A 306 -6.40 -0.57 -34.32
CA GLY A 306 -5.42 -1.67 -34.35
C GLY A 306 -4.91 -2.09 -32.97
N LEU A 307 -4.70 -1.13 -32.07
CA LEU A 307 -4.29 -1.39 -30.68
C LEU A 307 -5.43 -2.01 -29.85
N LEU A 308 -6.65 -1.48 -29.97
CA LEU A 308 -7.84 -2.00 -29.28
C LEU A 308 -8.22 -3.40 -29.77
N GLY A 309 -8.05 -3.68 -31.06
CA GLY A 309 -8.35 -4.97 -31.67
C GLY A 309 -7.27 -6.03 -31.50
N ARG A 310 -6.08 -5.70 -30.96
CA ARG A 310 -4.89 -6.59 -30.93
C ARG A 310 -4.56 -7.23 -32.29
N GLN A 311 -5.03 -6.65 -33.39
CA GLN A 311 -4.73 -7.14 -34.72
C GLN A 311 -3.40 -6.52 -35.14
N ALA A 312 -2.34 -7.32 -35.12
CA ALA A 312 -1.10 -6.97 -35.80
C ALA A 312 -1.47 -6.64 -37.25
N PHE A 313 -1.25 -5.39 -37.66
CA PHE A 313 -1.61 -4.82 -38.97
C PHE A 313 -1.55 -5.86 -40.09
N GLY A 314 -2.70 -6.46 -40.37
CA GLY A 314 -2.88 -7.51 -41.35
C GLY A 314 -3.17 -6.87 -42.70
N HIS A 315 -2.19 -6.97 -43.59
CA HIS A 315 -2.28 -6.90 -45.05
C HIS A 315 -3.30 -5.95 -45.68
N GLU A 316 -2.77 -4.91 -46.34
CA GLU A 316 -2.99 -4.70 -47.77
C GLU A 316 -1.89 -3.74 -48.25
N HIS A 317 -0.91 -4.27 -48.99
CA HIS A 317 -0.10 -3.67 -50.06
C HIS A 317 1.04 -4.67 -50.35
N GLY A 318 1.18 -5.05 -51.62
CA GLY A 318 1.77 -6.30 -52.06
C GLY A 318 3.30 -6.45 -51.94
N THR A 319 3.68 -7.71 -52.12
CA THR A 319 4.96 -8.28 -52.61
C THR A 319 6.23 -8.08 -51.77
N GLY A 320 6.66 -9.17 -51.13
CA GLY A 320 8.05 -9.65 -51.16
C GLY A 320 8.98 -9.32 -49.98
N ALA A 321 9.49 -10.40 -49.36
CA ALA A 321 10.71 -10.52 -48.54
C ALA A 321 10.63 -10.22 -47.02
N PRO A 322 11.58 -10.75 -46.22
CA PRO A 322 11.76 -12.16 -45.88
C PRO A 322 11.51 -12.41 -44.38
N SER A 323 11.33 -13.68 -44.01
CA SER A 323 11.16 -14.16 -42.63
C SER A 323 12.33 -13.73 -41.72
N GLY A 324 12.08 -12.77 -40.83
CA GLY A 324 12.97 -12.45 -39.70
C GLY A 324 12.69 -13.37 -38.51
N GLY A 325 13.75 -13.95 -37.95
CA GLY A 325 13.72 -14.93 -36.86
C GLY A 325 13.13 -14.44 -35.52
N PRO A 326 13.06 -15.34 -34.51
CA PRO A 326 12.22 -15.13 -33.32
C PRO A 326 12.85 -14.14 -32.34
N VAL A 327 12.47 -12.86 -32.43
CA VAL A 327 12.85 -11.79 -31.48
C VAL A 327 12.06 -11.88 -30.15
N GLY A 328 11.21 -12.90 -29.98
CA GLY A 328 10.31 -13.01 -28.81
C GLY A 328 10.90 -13.65 -27.56
N ALA A 329 12.03 -14.36 -27.64
CA ALA A 329 12.54 -15.16 -26.51
C ALA A 329 13.47 -14.38 -25.56
N ASP A 330 14.32 -13.49 -26.09
CA ASP A 330 15.31 -12.76 -25.29
C ASP A 330 14.71 -11.57 -24.53
N PHE A 331 13.60 -11.00 -25.01
CA PHE A 331 12.94 -9.85 -24.37
C PHE A 331 12.33 -10.19 -23.01
N TRP A 332 11.87 -11.43 -22.81
CA TRP A 332 11.23 -11.86 -21.55
C TRP A 332 12.22 -12.45 -20.54
N GLN A 333 13.37 -12.97 -20.99
CA GLN A 333 14.38 -13.52 -20.10
C GLN A 333 15.08 -12.45 -19.25
N GLY A 334 15.32 -11.25 -19.80
CA GLY A 334 15.90 -10.13 -19.06
C GLY A 334 15.03 -9.67 -17.87
N PRO A 335 13.73 -9.36 -18.08
CA PRO A 335 12.81 -9.01 -17.00
C PRO A 335 12.58 -10.15 -15.99
N ILE A 336 12.49 -11.41 -16.44
CA ILE A 336 12.29 -12.55 -15.55
C ILE A 336 13.53 -12.81 -14.69
N SER A 337 14.73 -12.67 -15.24
CA SER A 337 15.98 -12.80 -14.47
C SER A 337 16.21 -11.62 -13.53
N ALA A 338 15.83 -10.39 -13.92
CA ALA A 338 15.81 -9.22 -13.05
C ALA A 338 14.83 -9.44 -11.87
N LEU A 339 13.61 -9.89 -12.13
CA LEU A 339 12.62 -10.20 -11.09
C LEU A 339 13.07 -11.33 -10.15
N LYS A 340 13.74 -12.36 -10.67
CA LYS A 340 14.30 -13.44 -9.82
C LYS A 340 15.44 -12.92 -8.93
N LYS A 341 16.33 -12.09 -9.48
CA LYS A 341 17.39 -11.43 -8.73
C LYS A 341 16.83 -10.49 -7.66
N ASP A 342 15.74 -9.78 -7.98
CA ASP A 342 15.02 -8.94 -7.04
C ASP A 342 14.34 -9.79 -5.95
N THR A 343 13.77 -10.95 -6.29
CA THR A 343 13.14 -11.87 -5.31
C THR A 343 14.16 -12.42 -4.31
N GLU A 344 15.35 -12.80 -4.78
CA GLU A 344 16.44 -13.24 -3.90
C GLU A 344 16.97 -12.09 -3.03
N TRP A 345 17.09 -10.89 -3.61
CA TRP A 345 17.41 -9.68 -2.87
C TRP A 345 16.37 -9.37 -1.79
N PHE A 346 15.07 -9.43 -2.11
CA PHE A 346 13.97 -9.23 -1.17
C PHE A 346 13.99 -10.25 -0.02
N LYS A 347 14.30 -11.52 -0.30
CA LYS A 347 14.41 -12.55 0.74
C LYS A 347 15.60 -12.27 1.68
N LYS A 348 16.75 -11.89 1.13
CA LYS A 348 17.95 -11.60 1.92
C LYS A 348 17.75 -10.36 2.78
N GLU A 349 17.26 -9.28 2.16
CA GLU A 349 17.02 -8.01 2.84
C GLU A 349 15.86 -8.13 3.84
N GLY A 350 14.80 -8.88 3.51
CA GLY A 350 13.70 -9.19 4.43
C GLY A 350 14.16 -9.97 5.67
N ARG A 351 15.13 -10.88 5.51
CA ARG A 351 15.74 -11.60 6.63
C ARG A 351 16.58 -10.65 7.50
N GLU A 352 17.35 -9.75 6.88
CA GLU A 352 18.13 -8.74 7.59
C GLU A 352 17.25 -7.76 8.37
N VAL A 353 16.17 -7.26 7.75
CA VAL A 353 15.20 -6.37 8.43
C VAL A 353 14.49 -7.10 9.56
N PHE A 354 14.07 -8.35 9.34
CA PHE A 354 13.44 -9.16 10.36
C PHE A 354 14.39 -9.38 11.55
N GLU A 355 15.68 -9.65 11.30
CA GLU A 355 16.69 -9.78 12.35
C GLU A 355 16.95 -8.46 13.08
N LEU A 356 17.09 -7.36 12.37
CA LEU A 356 17.28 -6.03 12.97
C LEU A 356 16.11 -5.62 13.87
N MET A 357 14.88 -6.00 13.51
CA MET A 357 13.67 -5.66 14.27
C MET A 357 13.43 -6.64 15.43
N SER A 358 13.56 -7.95 15.19
CA SER A 358 13.19 -8.97 16.17
C SER A 358 14.26 -9.20 17.24
N LEU A 359 15.55 -9.10 16.90
CA LEU A 359 16.65 -9.43 17.81
C LEU A 359 16.69 -8.52 19.05
N PRO A 360 16.53 -7.19 18.96
CA PRO A 360 16.48 -6.33 20.14
C PRO A 360 15.24 -6.57 21.00
N ILE A 361 14.09 -6.89 20.39
CA ILE A 361 12.86 -7.24 21.11
C ILE A 361 13.04 -8.55 21.89
N LEU A 362 13.57 -9.58 21.24
CA LEU A 362 13.81 -10.90 21.84
C LEU A 362 14.83 -10.83 22.98
N GLN A 363 15.89 -10.04 22.82
CA GLN A 363 16.88 -9.80 23.87
C GLN A 363 16.25 -9.18 25.13
N LEU A 364 15.34 -8.22 24.96
CA LEU A 364 14.69 -7.55 26.08
C LEU A 364 13.66 -8.45 26.77
N LEU A 365 12.92 -9.26 26.00
CA LEU A 365 12.02 -10.28 26.55
C LEU A 365 12.79 -11.35 27.34
N ALA A 366 13.94 -11.80 26.81
CA ALA A 366 14.80 -12.76 27.50
C ALA A 366 15.41 -12.17 28.78
N ALA A 367 15.75 -10.89 28.80
CA ALA A 367 16.18 -10.20 30.02
C ALA A 367 15.07 -10.17 31.09
N GLY A 368 13.83 -9.85 30.70
CA GLY A 368 12.67 -9.92 31.60
C GLY A 368 12.41 -11.33 32.13
N PHE A 369 12.50 -12.34 31.27
CA PHE A 369 12.33 -13.74 31.66
C PHE A 369 13.43 -14.23 32.61
N ASN A 370 14.67 -13.79 32.41
CA ASN A 370 15.79 -14.11 33.30
C ASN A 370 15.51 -13.70 34.75
N PHE A 371 14.84 -12.56 35.01
CA PHE A 371 14.44 -12.19 36.36
C PHE A 371 13.50 -13.21 37.01
N GLY A 372 12.51 -13.72 36.27
CA GLY A 372 11.61 -14.77 36.75
C GLY A 372 12.34 -16.07 37.07
N VAL A 373 13.30 -16.47 36.24
CA VAL A 373 14.08 -17.71 36.46
C VAL A 373 15.08 -17.57 37.59
N VAL A 374 15.69 -16.39 37.78
CA VAL A 374 16.60 -16.11 38.91
C VAL A 374 15.86 -16.25 40.24
N VAL A 375 14.60 -15.81 40.34
CA VAL A 375 13.76 -16.02 41.54
C VAL A 375 13.67 -17.51 41.89
N ILE A 376 13.37 -18.35 40.90
CA ILE A 376 13.11 -19.78 41.13
C ILE A 376 14.41 -20.55 41.35
N THR A 377 15.39 -20.40 40.46
CA THR A 377 16.57 -21.27 40.37
C THR A 377 17.85 -20.63 40.92
N GLY A 378 17.86 -19.32 41.14
CA GLY A 378 19.04 -18.57 41.60
C GLY A 378 20.07 -18.30 40.51
N ARG A 379 19.79 -18.62 39.24
CA ARG A 379 20.66 -18.36 38.07
C ARG A 379 19.83 -17.94 36.86
N PRO A 380 20.37 -17.10 35.95
CA PRO A 380 19.69 -16.76 34.70
C PRO A 380 19.61 -17.96 33.76
N TYR A 381 18.56 -18.02 32.93
CA TYR A 381 18.36 -19.11 31.96
C TYR A 381 19.08 -18.82 30.64
N PHE A 382 18.94 -17.60 30.13
CA PHE A 382 19.56 -17.16 28.90
C PHE A 382 20.86 -16.42 29.18
N SER A 383 21.91 -16.74 28.41
CA SER A 383 23.13 -15.93 28.35
C SER A 383 22.96 -14.85 27.28
N LEU A 384 22.91 -13.59 27.70
CA LEU A 384 22.75 -12.43 26.82
C LEU A 384 24.13 -11.80 26.53
N PRO A 385 24.34 -11.12 25.39
CA PRO A 385 23.38 -10.87 24.29
C PRO A 385 23.33 -12.00 23.24
N PHE A 386 22.17 -12.19 22.62
CA PHE A 386 22.04 -13.04 21.42
C PHE A 386 22.69 -12.37 20.21
N ARG A 387 23.43 -13.14 19.40
CA ARG A 387 24.09 -12.61 18.18
C ARG A 387 23.25 -12.79 16.94
N SER A 388 22.35 -13.77 16.92
CA SER A 388 21.43 -14.05 15.81
C SER A 388 20.09 -14.62 16.28
N ILE A 389 19.09 -14.65 15.39
CA ILE A 389 17.82 -15.36 15.65
C ILE A 389 18.03 -16.87 15.83
N GLU A 390 19.04 -17.44 15.16
CA GLU A 390 19.38 -18.85 15.28
C GLU A 390 19.84 -19.21 16.71
N ASP A 391 20.56 -18.30 17.38
CA ASP A 391 20.92 -18.46 18.79
C ASP A 391 19.69 -18.47 19.71
N VAL A 392 18.67 -17.66 19.40
CA VAL A 392 17.42 -17.61 20.16
C VAL A 392 16.63 -18.92 19.98
N LEU A 393 16.51 -19.39 18.74
CA LEU A 393 15.85 -20.65 18.41
C LEU A 393 16.54 -21.84 19.09
N ALA A 394 17.88 -21.89 19.02
CA ALA A 394 18.68 -22.93 19.68
C ALA A 394 18.53 -22.92 21.21
N ALA A 395 18.35 -21.73 21.81
CA ALA A 395 18.13 -21.59 23.24
C ALA A 395 16.69 -21.95 23.68
N THR A 396 15.73 -22.10 22.76
CA THR A 396 14.34 -22.50 23.07
C THR A 396 14.10 -24.01 22.89
N PRO A 397 13.39 -24.68 23.82
CA PRO A 397 13.24 -26.15 23.82
C PRO A 397 12.40 -26.71 22.65
N PHE A 398 11.71 -25.87 21.88
CA PHE A 398 10.88 -26.31 20.74
C PHE A 398 11.72 -26.64 19.49
N ALA A 399 12.86 -25.98 19.27
CA ALA A 399 13.72 -26.26 18.11
C ALA A 399 14.46 -27.60 18.23
N GLY A 400 14.84 -27.98 19.45
CA GLY A 400 15.54 -29.25 19.72
C GLY A 400 14.71 -30.51 19.44
N LYS A 401 13.37 -30.43 19.48
CA LYS A 401 12.49 -31.56 19.15
C LYS A 401 12.32 -31.75 17.64
N ALA A 402 12.21 -30.68 16.86
CA ALA A 402 12.09 -30.76 15.41
C ALA A 402 13.36 -31.31 14.74
N ALA A 403 14.55 -30.97 15.27
CA ALA A 403 15.81 -31.54 14.79
C ALA A 403 15.97 -33.03 15.12
N ALA A 404 15.37 -33.51 16.22
CA ALA A 404 15.41 -34.92 16.60
C ALA A 404 14.46 -35.79 15.74
N GLU A 405 13.32 -35.25 15.32
CA GLU A 405 12.34 -35.95 14.45
C GLU A 405 12.75 -35.99 12.97
N GLY A 406 13.61 -35.08 12.50
CA GLY A 406 14.18 -35.13 11.14
C GLY A 406 15.35 -36.10 10.96
N SER A 407 15.75 -36.82 12.02
CA SER A 407 16.89 -37.76 12.02
C SER A 407 16.48 -39.22 12.28
N ARG A 408 15.20 -39.56 12.16
CA ARG A 408 14.69 -40.93 12.22
C ARG A 408 14.16 -41.40 10.89
#